data_AF-A0A1C3VRL0-F1
#
_entry.id   AF-A0A1C3VRL0-F1
#
_cell.length_a   1.000
_cell.length_b   1.000
_cell.length_c   1.000
_cell.angle_alpha   90.00
_cell.angle_beta   90.00
_cell.angle_gamma   90.00
#
_symmetry.space_group_name_H-M   'P 1'
#
loop_
_entity.id
_entity.type
_entity.pdbx_description
1 polymer ?
#
loop_
_entity_poly.entity_id
_entity_poly.type
_entity_poly.pdbx_seq_one_letter_code
_entity_poly.pdbx_strand_id
1 'polypeptide(L)'
;MVIDEGTKPDDDLEIVVENDPLEITDIEVDAGKNAEGVEDWKVQLAAAQKEATDAKAKAVEAERLAQERGSEIERFQRENAQARNTAVSAEMMALDNAIANVEHERSDAKQKYRIAMEQGDFEAAAEAQSAMSEVAVKAQRMKEGKAALERRAEDVKHAVDPVEQFAASLSPQSGNWVRSHPDAIQNRSKLEKAHYGALFHDIKVDSPEYFKFLDQELGYTQRPAETVDTGVEIRRVAAAPAAPVSRGGAADAPQARGTNTVRLTAAQREIAALSGLTDAEYAKQLLAIQRENGTTH
;
A
#
# COMPACT_ATOMS: atom_id res chain seq x y z
N MET A 1 -23.22 65.27 -31.16
CA MET A 1 -23.10 65.97 -32.45
C MET A 1 -21.62 65.90 -32.83
N VAL A 2 -21.29 65.19 -33.92
CA VAL A 2 -20.01 65.22 -34.70
C VAL A 2 -18.78 64.66 -33.95
N ILE A 3 -18.29 63.42 -34.14
CA ILE A 3 -17.53 62.77 -35.25
C ILE A 3 -16.41 63.62 -35.87
N ASP A 4 -15.15 63.24 -35.61
CA ASP A 4 -14.00 63.36 -36.53
C ASP A 4 -12.88 62.44 -35.97
N GLU A 5 -12.73 61.20 -36.44
CA GLU A 5 -11.87 60.74 -37.57
C GLU A 5 -10.37 61.06 -37.40
N GLY A 6 -9.51 60.03 -37.50
CA GLY A 6 -8.06 60.22 -37.59
C GLY A 6 -7.15 59.06 -37.15
N THR A 7 -7.21 57.92 -37.87
CA THR A 7 -6.06 57.14 -38.38
C THR A 7 -4.93 56.61 -37.45
N LYS A 8 -4.88 55.28 -37.32
CA LYS A 8 -3.67 54.42 -37.13
C LYS A 8 -2.94 54.20 -38.48
N PRO A 9 -1.82 53.45 -38.61
CA PRO A 9 -0.70 53.06 -37.71
C PRO A 9 0.70 53.19 -38.43
N ASP A 10 1.72 52.51 -37.89
CA ASP A 10 2.93 51.98 -38.55
C ASP A 10 4.20 52.87 -38.64
N ASP A 11 5.07 52.70 -37.63
CA ASP A 11 6.50 53.01 -37.73
C ASP A 11 7.19 51.89 -38.54
N ASP A 12 7.18 52.04 -39.86
CA ASP A 12 8.05 51.31 -40.77
C ASP A 12 9.44 51.97 -40.78
N LEU A 13 10.42 51.31 -40.14
CA LEU A 13 11.82 51.67 -40.25
C LEU A 13 12.37 51.19 -41.61
N GLU A 14 12.58 52.17 -42.49
CA GLU A 14 13.22 52.05 -43.79
C GLU A 14 14.71 51.68 -43.62
N ILE A 15 15.08 50.44 -43.97
CA ILE A 15 16.49 50.04 -44.13
C ILE A 15 16.86 50.31 -45.58
N VAL A 16 17.62 51.39 -45.81
CA VAL A 16 18.27 51.66 -47.09
C VAL A 16 19.33 50.59 -47.31
N VAL A 17 19.06 49.67 -48.23
CA VAL A 17 20.06 48.73 -48.77
C VAL A 17 20.84 49.49 -49.85
N GLU A 18 21.99 50.06 -49.48
CA GLU A 18 23.01 50.44 -50.44
C GLU A 18 23.57 49.16 -51.09
N ASN A 19 23.22 49.00 -52.36
CA ASN A 19 23.58 47.86 -53.19
C ASN A 19 24.93 48.14 -53.86
N ASP A 20 26.01 48.03 -53.08
CA ASP A 20 27.36 48.00 -53.62
C ASP A 20 27.70 46.58 -54.12
N PRO A 21 28.08 46.40 -55.39
CA PRO A 21 28.47 45.10 -55.90
C PRO A 21 29.85 44.75 -55.32
N LEU A 22 29.86 43.87 -54.32
CA LEU A 22 31.09 43.26 -53.82
C LEU A 22 31.73 42.45 -54.96
N GLU A 23 32.85 42.97 -55.47
CA GLU A 23 33.81 42.21 -56.24
C GLU A 23 34.18 40.96 -55.44
N ILE A 24 33.85 39.79 -55.98
CA ILE A 24 34.35 38.51 -55.49
C ILE A 24 35.83 38.46 -55.84
N THR A 25 36.66 39.06 -55.01
CA THR A 25 38.08 38.73 -54.97
C THR A 25 38.18 37.32 -54.44
N ASP A 26 38.84 36.45 -55.21
CA ASP A 26 39.14 35.06 -54.90
C ASP A 26 39.35 34.84 -53.40
N ILE A 27 38.43 34.09 -52.78
CA ILE A 27 38.68 33.50 -51.47
C ILE A 27 39.69 32.39 -51.73
N GLU A 28 40.97 32.74 -51.65
CA GLU A 28 42.02 31.78 -51.38
C GLU A 28 41.68 31.10 -50.06
N VAL A 29 41.15 29.89 -50.15
CA VAL A 29 41.07 28.98 -49.03
C VAL A 29 42.52 28.65 -48.67
N ASP A 30 43.08 29.40 -47.72
CA ASP A 30 44.33 29.06 -47.05
C ASP A 30 44.12 27.72 -46.31
N ALA A 31 44.36 26.63 -47.03
CA ALA A 31 44.42 25.27 -46.51
C ALA A 31 45.70 25.02 -45.68
N GLY A 32 46.33 26.07 -45.14
CA GLY A 32 47.60 26.02 -44.42
C GLY A 32 47.53 26.04 -42.89
N LYS A 33 46.39 26.32 -42.25
CA LYS A 33 46.30 26.45 -40.77
C LYS A 33 45.07 25.82 -40.09
N ASN A 34 44.43 24.83 -40.72
CA ASN A 34 43.25 24.15 -40.15
C ASN A 34 43.53 22.74 -39.58
N ALA A 35 44.79 22.41 -39.30
CA ALA A 35 45.14 21.14 -38.65
C ALA A 35 45.05 21.21 -37.11
N GLU A 36 45.21 22.38 -36.50
CA GLU A 36 45.18 22.50 -35.03
C GLU A 36 43.74 22.58 -34.48
N GLY A 37 42.83 23.24 -35.18
CA GLY A 37 41.43 23.35 -34.76
C GLY A 37 40.68 22.02 -34.85
N VAL A 38 40.86 21.24 -35.92
CA VAL A 38 40.18 19.94 -36.12
C VAL A 38 40.62 18.90 -35.09
N GLU A 39 41.91 18.91 -34.72
CA GLU A 39 42.44 18.07 -33.65
C GLU A 39 41.89 18.49 -32.27
N ASP A 40 41.72 19.79 -32.01
CA ASP A 40 41.10 20.30 -30.78
C ASP A 40 39.61 19.92 -30.67
N TRP A 41 38.83 20.02 -31.76
CA TRP A 41 37.42 19.56 -31.78
C TRP A 41 37.28 18.05 -31.55
N LYS A 42 38.21 17.23 -32.07
CA LYS A 42 38.23 15.78 -31.80
C LYS A 42 38.55 15.47 -30.34
N VAL A 43 39.47 16.23 -29.73
CA VAL A 43 39.80 16.10 -28.30
C VAL A 43 38.59 16.51 -27.44
N GLN A 44 37.92 17.60 -27.79
CA GLN A 44 36.72 18.07 -27.09
C GLN A 44 35.54 17.09 -27.24
N LEU A 45 35.32 16.51 -28.42
CA LEU A 45 34.29 15.49 -28.63
C LEU A 45 34.60 14.20 -27.86
N ALA A 46 35.86 13.77 -27.83
CA ALA A 46 36.29 12.60 -27.05
C ALA A 46 36.14 12.84 -25.54
N ALA A 47 36.44 14.05 -25.05
CA ALA A 47 36.22 14.44 -23.67
C ALA A 47 34.72 14.47 -23.33
N ALA A 48 33.89 15.06 -24.18
CA ALA A 48 32.43 15.09 -24.02
C ALA A 48 31.80 13.69 -24.09
N GLN A 49 32.29 12.82 -24.97
CA GLN A 49 31.85 11.42 -25.04
C GLN A 49 32.22 10.65 -23.77
N LYS A 50 33.44 10.85 -23.27
CA LYS A 50 33.90 10.23 -22.02
C LYS A 50 33.09 10.70 -20.81
N GLU A 51 32.83 12.00 -20.72
CA GLU A 51 31.98 12.57 -19.67
C GLU A 51 30.55 12.03 -19.77
N ALA A 52 29.98 11.91 -20.97
CA ALA A 52 28.67 11.31 -21.18
C ALA A 52 28.63 9.82 -20.81
N THR A 53 29.69 9.04 -21.08
CA THR A 53 29.76 7.64 -20.65
C THR A 53 29.92 7.51 -19.15
N ASP A 54 30.72 8.37 -18.52
CA ASP A 54 30.93 8.39 -17.07
C ASP A 54 29.65 8.83 -16.34
N ALA A 55 28.93 9.81 -16.88
CA ALA A 55 27.62 10.24 -16.39
C ALA A 55 26.57 9.13 -16.50
N LYS A 56 26.53 8.40 -17.63
CA LYS A 56 25.65 7.23 -17.80
C LYS A 56 26.01 6.11 -16.82
N ALA A 57 27.29 5.82 -16.61
CA ALA A 57 27.73 4.80 -15.66
C ALA A 57 27.31 5.15 -14.22
N LYS A 58 27.48 6.42 -13.80
CA LYS A 58 27.01 6.92 -12.50
C LYS A 58 25.49 6.87 -12.37
N ALA A 59 24.74 7.20 -13.43
CA ALA A 59 23.28 7.12 -13.43
C ALA A 59 22.78 5.69 -13.25
N VAL A 60 23.38 4.71 -13.95
CA VAL A 60 23.04 3.28 -13.81
C VAL A 60 23.37 2.77 -12.41
N GLU A 61 24.49 3.17 -11.82
CA GLU A 61 24.85 2.77 -10.46
C GLU A 61 23.90 3.38 -9.40
N ALA A 62 23.54 4.66 -9.57
CA ALA A 62 22.58 5.32 -8.72
C ALA A 62 21.18 4.68 -8.82
N GLU A 63 20.75 4.29 -10.03
CA GLU A 63 19.50 3.58 -10.25
C GLU A 63 19.50 2.19 -9.58
N ARG A 64 20.58 1.42 -9.72
CA ARG A 64 20.73 0.11 -9.05
C ARG A 64 20.61 0.26 -7.53
N LEU A 65 21.31 1.24 -6.95
CA LEU A 65 21.25 1.48 -5.50
C LEU A 65 19.85 1.93 -5.06
N ALA A 66 19.15 2.74 -5.87
CA ALA A 66 17.78 3.13 -5.60
C ALA A 66 16.82 1.94 -5.66
N GLN A 67 16.99 1.03 -6.64
CA GLN A 67 16.20 -0.20 -6.76
C GLN A 67 16.44 -1.15 -5.56
N GLU A 68 17.70 -1.33 -5.14
CA GLU A 68 18.03 -2.16 -3.97
C GLU A 68 17.36 -1.62 -2.71
N ARG A 69 17.50 -0.32 -2.43
CA ARG A 69 16.83 0.33 -1.29
C ARG A 69 15.30 0.23 -1.39
N GLY A 70 14.73 0.41 -2.58
CA GLY A 70 13.29 0.24 -2.80
C GLY A 70 12.83 -1.17 -2.45
N SER A 71 13.54 -2.19 -2.93
CA SER A 71 13.22 -3.60 -2.68
C SER A 71 13.32 -3.98 -1.19
N GLU A 72 14.30 -3.43 -0.47
CA GLU A 72 14.45 -3.61 0.97
C GLU A 72 13.30 -2.97 1.75
N ILE A 73 12.91 -1.74 1.39
CA ILE A 73 11.78 -1.05 2.00
C ILE A 73 10.48 -1.84 1.77
N GLU A 74 10.23 -2.31 0.56
CA GLU A 74 9.06 -3.13 0.24
C GLU A 74 9.04 -4.44 1.04
N ARG A 75 10.18 -5.11 1.15
CA ARG A 75 10.29 -6.33 1.96
C ARG A 75 9.97 -6.04 3.42
N PHE A 76 10.55 -4.98 3.98
CA PHE A 76 10.31 -4.58 5.37
C PHE A 76 8.84 -4.19 5.61
N GLN A 77 8.20 -3.51 4.65
CA GLN A 77 6.77 -3.19 4.73
C GLN A 77 5.91 -4.45 4.70
N ARG A 78 6.20 -5.40 3.79
CA ARG A 78 5.48 -6.68 3.73
C ARG A 78 5.64 -7.48 5.03
N GLU A 79 6.85 -7.56 5.55
CA GLU A 79 7.13 -8.27 6.80
C GLU A 79 6.42 -7.62 7.98
N ASN A 80 6.43 -6.28 8.09
CA ASN A 80 5.68 -5.56 9.12
C ASN A 80 4.17 -5.77 8.99
N ALA A 81 3.62 -5.73 7.77
CA ALA A 81 2.21 -5.98 7.54
C ALA A 81 1.82 -7.40 7.97
N GLN A 82 2.65 -8.40 7.62
CA GLN A 82 2.46 -9.78 8.06
C GLN A 82 2.55 -9.91 9.58
N ALA A 83 3.56 -9.32 10.21
CA ALA A 83 3.74 -9.33 11.66
C ALA A 83 2.55 -8.69 12.40
N ARG A 84 1.97 -7.63 11.85
CA ARG A 84 0.75 -7.01 12.40
C ARG A 84 -0.45 -7.94 12.28
N ASN A 85 -0.64 -8.55 11.11
CA ASN A 85 -1.76 -9.49 10.89
C ASN A 85 -1.66 -10.73 11.79
N THR A 86 -0.45 -11.27 11.98
CA THR A 86 -0.24 -12.40 12.89
C THR A 86 -0.45 -12.00 14.35
N ALA A 87 -0.04 -10.80 14.76
CA ALA A 87 -0.31 -10.28 16.09
C ALA A 87 -1.82 -10.16 16.36
N VAL A 88 -2.57 -9.50 15.46
CA VAL A 88 -4.03 -9.36 15.60
C VAL A 88 -4.71 -10.73 15.66
N SER A 89 -4.32 -11.68 14.82
CA SER A 89 -4.85 -13.05 14.83
C SER A 89 -4.58 -13.77 16.16
N ALA A 90 -3.36 -13.65 16.70
CA ALA A 90 -3.02 -14.24 17.99
C ALA A 90 -3.83 -13.61 19.14
N GLU A 91 -4.08 -12.30 19.09
CA GLU A 91 -4.92 -11.60 20.07
C GLU A 91 -6.39 -12.08 20.00
N MET A 92 -6.92 -12.32 18.79
CA MET A 92 -8.27 -12.91 18.62
C MET A 92 -8.35 -14.32 19.21
N MET A 93 -7.35 -15.17 18.95
CA MET A 93 -7.30 -16.52 19.51
C MET A 93 -7.22 -16.51 21.04
N ALA A 94 -6.47 -15.58 21.63
CA ALA A 94 -6.39 -15.42 23.08
C ALA A 94 -7.77 -15.09 23.68
N LEU A 95 -8.49 -14.17 23.04
CA LEU A 95 -9.85 -13.80 23.47
C LEU A 95 -10.84 -14.96 23.30
N ASP A 96 -10.74 -15.73 22.23
CA ASP A 96 -11.60 -16.91 22.04
C ASP A 96 -11.37 -17.97 23.12
N ASN A 97 -10.11 -18.25 23.45
CA ASN A 97 -9.76 -19.15 24.56
C ASN A 97 -10.25 -18.60 25.91
N ALA A 98 -10.15 -17.28 26.13
CA ALA A 98 -10.67 -16.64 27.33
C ALA A 98 -12.20 -16.76 27.44
N ILE A 99 -12.92 -16.51 26.35
CA ILE A 99 -14.38 -16.62 26.28
C ILE A 99 -14.80 -18.06 26.56
N ALA A 100 -14.13 -19.05 25.96
CA ALA A 100 -14.41 -20.46 26.21
C ALA A 100 -14.25 -20.80 27.70
N ASN A 101 -13.17 -20.36 28.34
CA ASN A 101 -12.95 -20.58 29.77
C ASN A 101 -14.04 -19.92 30.64
N VAL A 102 -14.45 -18.68 30.32
CA VAL A 102 -15.51 -17.98 31.06
C VAL A 102 -16.88 -18.65 30.86
N GLU A 103 -17.19 -19.19 29.68
CA GLU A 103 -18.42 -19.97 29.50
C GLU A 103 -18.38 -21.31 30.25
N HIS A 104 -17.20 -21.92 30.43
CA HIS A 104 -17.03 -23.05 31.34
C HIS A 104 -17.29 -22.67 32.80
N GLU A 105 -16.70 -21.57 33.29
CA GLU A 105 -16.97 -21.02 34.63
C GLU A 105 -18.48 -20.77 34.84
N ARG A 106 -19.17 -20.30 33.80
CA ARG A 106 -20.62 -20.08 33.82
C ARG A 106 -21.40 -21.38 33.95
N SER A 107 -20.97 -22.42 33.24
CA SER A 107 -21.57 -23.75 33.33
C SER A 107 -21.40 -24.34 34.74
N ASP A 108 -20.22 -24.18 35.33
CA ASP A 108 -19.93 -24.64 36.68
C ASP A 108 -20.78 -23.90 37.72
N ALA A 109 -20.93 -22.58 37.59
CA ALA A 109 -21.79 -21.79 38.47
C ALA A 109 -23.27 -22.22 38.36
N LYS A 110 -23.76 -22.52 37.15
CA LYS A 110 -25.11 -23.09 36.95
C LYS A 110 -25.26 -24.44 37.63
N GLN A 111 -24.25 -25.30 37.54
CA GLN A 111 -24.29 -26.61 38.19
C GLN A 111 -24.32 -26.48 39.72
N LYS A 112 -23.50 -25.58 40.29
CA LYS A 112 -23.51 -25.28 41.74
C LYS A 112 -24.87 -24.76 42.19
N TYR A 113 -25.48 -23.85 41.43
CA TYR A 113 -26.82 -23.34 41.70
C TYR A 113 -27.86 -24.47 41.74
N ARG A 114 -27.84 -25.37 40.76
CA ARG A 114 -28.75 -26.52 40.73
C ARG A 114 -28.59 -27.40 41.96
N ILE A 115 -27.35 -27.76 42.30
CA ILE A 115 -27.05 -28.63 43.46
C ILE A 115 -27.50 -27.96 44.77
N ALA A 116 -27.23 -26.65 44.93
CA ALA A 116 -27.65 -25.90 46.12
C ALA A 116 -29.18 -25.86 46.26
N MET A 117 -29.89 -25.63 45.15
CA MET A 117 -31.36 -25.67 45.11
C MET A 117 -31.93 -27.06 45.42
N GLU A 118 -31.29 -28.14 44.96
CA GLU A 118 -31.67 -29.52 45.26
C GLU A 118 -31.47 -29.86 46.75
N GLN A 119 -30.44 -29.29 47.38
CA GLN A 119 -30.12 -29.50 48.79
C GLN A 119 -30.91 -28.58 49.74
N GLY A 120 -31.64 -27.59 49.20
CA GLY A 120 -32.31 -26.57 50.00
C GLY A 120 -31.36 -25.55 50.65
N ASP A 121 -30.11 -25.48 50.16
CA ASP A 121 -29.12 -24.53 50.62
C ASP A 121 -29.27 -23.21 49.84
N PHE A 122 -30.12 -22.33 50.37
CA PHE A 122 -30.43 -21.05 49.73
C PHE A 122 -29.27 -20.06 49.76
N GLU A 123 -28.34 -20.19 50.70
CA GLU A 123 -27.16 -19.32 50.78
C GLU A 123 -26.19 -19.66 49.65
N ALA A 124 -25.87 -20.94 49.48
CA ALA A 124 -25.06 -21.41 48.34
C ALA A 124 -25.74 -21.13 46.98
N ALA A 125 -27.08 -21.19 46.92
CA ALA A 125 -27.82 -20.82 45.70
C ALA A 125 -27.67 -19.32 45.38
N ALA A 126 -27.76 -18.44 46.37
CA ALA A 126 -27.57 -17.00 46.17
C ALA A 126 -26.14 -16.66 45.72
N GLU A 127 -25.12 -17.30 46.31
CA GLU A 127 -23.73 -17.15 45.88
C GLU A 127 -23.51 -17.60 44.44
N ALA A 128 -24.02 -18.79 44.08
CA ALA A 128 -23.92 -19.30 42.71
C ALA A 128 -24.64 -18.38 41.71
N GLN A 129 -25.75 -17.76 42.11
CA GLN A 129 -26.46 -16.77 41.30
C GLN A 129 -25.66 -15.47 41.10
N SER A 130 -24.99 -14.97 42.15
CA SER A 130 -24.06 -13.84 42.03
C SER A 130 -22.91 -14.16 41.08
N ALA A 131 -22.27 -15.33 41.27
CA ALA A 131 -21.18 -15.80 40.43
C ALA A 131 -21.61 -15.92 38.95
N MET A 132 -22.81 -16.45 38.67
CA MET A 132 -23.33 -16.48 37.29
C MET A 132 -23.46 -15.08 36.68
N SER A 133 -23.84 -14.08 37.47
CA SER A 133 -24.01 -12.70 37.03
C SER A 133 -22.66 -12.04 36.72
N GLU A 134 -21.68 -12.22 37.60
CA GLU A 134 -20.30 -11.74 37.41
C GLU A 134 -19.65 -12.34 36.16
N VAL A 135 -19.77 -13.66 36.00
CA VAL A 135 -19.24 -14.39 34.84
C VAL A 135 -19.95 -13.95 33.55
N ALA A 136 -21.26 -13.69 33.60
CA ALA A 136 -21.99 -13.18 32.43
C ALA A 136 -21.51 -11.79 32.01
N VAL A 137 -21.23 -10.89 32.96
CA VAL A 137 -20.64 -9.56 32.67
C VAL A 137 -19.24 -9.70 32.09
N LYS A 138 -18.40 -10.58 32.65
CA LYS A 138 -17.06 -10.87 32.12
C LYS A 138 -17.12 -11.39 30.69
N ALA A 139 -18.00 -12.35 30.41
CA ALA A 139 -18.20 -12.91 29.07
C ALA A 139 -18.65 -11.83 28.06
N GLN A 140 -19.55 -10.95 28.47
CA GLN A 140 -20.03 -9.86 27.63
C GLN A 140 -18.90 -8.88 27.28
N ARG A 141 -18.09 -8.47 28.27
CA ARG A 141 -16.93 -7.59 28.04
C ARG A 141 -15.91 -8.22 27.08
N MET A 142 -15.62 -9.51 27.23
CA MET A 142 -14.72 -10.21 26.31
C MET A 142 -15.27 -10.26 24.88
N LYS A 143 -16.58 -10.50 24.72
CA LYS A 143 -17.24 -10.49 23.41
C LYS A 143 -17.20 -9.10 22.77
N GLU A 144 -17.41 -8.05 23.57
CA GLU A 144 -17.29 -6.66 23.12
C GLU A 144 -15.85 -6.30 22.73
N GLY A 145 -14.86 -6.72 23.53
CA GLY A 145 -13.43 -6.56 23.23
C GLY A 145 -13.03 -7.25 21.93
N LYS A 146 -13.49 -8.50 21.72
CA LYS A 146 -13.30 -9.23 20.45
C LYS A 146 -13.92 -8.48 19.28
N ALA A 147 -15.19 -8.07 19.40
CA ALA A 147 -15.89 -7.34 18.34
C ALA A 147 -15.26 -5.96 18.05
N ALA A 148 -14.65 -5.32 19.04
CA ALA A 148 -13.90 -4.08 18.84
C ALA A 148 -12.59 -4.33 18.08
N LEU A 149 -11.88 -5.42 18.40
CA LEU A 149 -10.67 -5.82 17.69
C LEU A 149 -10.95 -6.20 16.23
N GLU A 150 -12.02 -6.95 16.00
CA GLU A 150 -12.48 -7.30 14.64
C GLU A 150 -12.83 -6.07 13.82
N ARG A 151 -13.56 -5.11 14.40
CA ARG A 151 -13.84 -3.83 13.73
C ARG A 151 -12.58 -3.06 13.38
N ARG A 152 -11.63 -2.93 14.32
CA ARG A 152 -10.34 -2.28 14.06
C ARG A 152 -9.56 -3.00 12.94
N ALA A 153 -9.58 -4.33 12.94
CA ALA A 153 -8.92 -5.12 11.89
C ALA A 153 -9.58 -4.90 10.52
N GLU A 154 -10.90 -4.81 10.48
CA GLU A 154 -11.66 -4.58 9.25
C GLU A 154 -11.51 -3.14 8.73
N ASP A 155 -11.51 -2.14 9.62
CA ASP A 155 -11.24 -0.74 9.29
C ASP A 155 -9.84 -0.57 8.67
N VAL A 156 -8.84 -1.28 9.19
CA VAL A 156 -7.48 -1.26 8.62
C VAL A 156 -7.44 -1.90 7.23
N LYS A 157 -8.21 -2.96 6.97
CA LYS A 157 -8.31 -3.52 5.61
C LYS A 157 -8.96 -2.54 4.64
N HIS A 158 -10.01 -1.85 5.06
CA HIS A 158 -10.73 -0.88 4.23
C HIS A 158 -9.92 0.41 4.01
N ALA A 159 -9.15 0.86 5.00
CA ALA A 159 -8.29 2.04 4.89
C ALA A 159 -7.03 1.81 4.02
N VAL A 160 -6.73 0.56 3.67
CA VAL A 160 -5.56 0.15 2.88
C VAL A 160 -6.02 -0.58 1.63
N ASP A 161 -7.11 -0.14 0.98
CA ASP A 161 -7.38 -0.60 -0.38
C ASP A 161 -6.20 -0.15 -1.28
N PRO A 162 -5.41 -1.08 -1.85
CA PRO A 162 -4.28 -0.74 -2.70
C PRO A 162 -4.69 0.14 -3.88
N VAL A 163 -5.93 0.02 -4.34
CA VAL A 163 -6.50 0.81 -5.43
C VAL A 163 -6.69 2.26 -5.00
N GLU A 164 -7.27 2.51 -3.81
CA GLU A 164 -7.46 3.88 -3.30
C GLU A 164 -6.14 4.54 -2.92
N GLN A 165 -5.17 3.79 -2.38
CA GLN A 165 -3.84 4.35 -2.10
C GLN A 165 -3.13 4.80 -3.38
N PHE A 166 -3.21 3.99 -4.44
CA PHE A 166 -2.64 4.36 -5.73
C PHE A 166 -3.41 5.51 -6.38
N ALA A 167 -4.75 5.47 -6.36
CA ALA A 167 -5.60 6.52 -6.91
C ALA A 167 -5.40 7.88 -6.20
N ALA A 168 -5.16 7.88 -4.89
CA ALA A 168 -4.88 9.10 -4.11
C ALA A 168 -3.53 9.74 -4.45
N SER A 169 -2.57 8.97 -4.98
CA SER A 169 -1.27 9.49 -5.43
C SER A 169 -1.31 10.11 -6.84
N LEU A 170 -2.41 9.90 -7.57
CA LEU A 170 -2.59 10.32 -8.95
C LEU A 170 -3.46 11.57 -9.05
N SER A 171 -3.53 12.14 -10.25
CA SER A 171 -4.49 13.20 -10.52
C SER A 171 -5.94 12.71 -10.34
N PRO A 172 -6.92 13.61 -10.14
CA PRO A 172 -8.32 13.22 -9.97
C PRO A 172 -8.87 12.36 -11.12
N GLN A 173 -8.43 12.62 -12.36
CA GLN A 173 -8.89 11.89 -13.55
C GLN A 173 -8.28 10.49 -13.63
N SER A 174 -6.97 10.38 -13.46
CA SER A 174 -6.30 9.07 -13.40
C SER A 174 -6.75 8.23 -12.20
N GLY A 175 -6.97 8.86 -11.04
CA GLY A 175 -7.52 8.18 -9.86
C GLY A 175 -8.92 7.61 -10.11
N ASN A 176 -9.79 8.35 -10.81
CA ASN A 176 -11.12 7.85 -11.17
C ASN A 176 -11.06 6.68 -12.16
N TRP A 177 -10.14 6.71 -13.13
CA TRP A 177 -9.93 5.60 -14.05
C TRP A 177 -9.37 4.35 -13.35
N VAL A 178 -8.49 4.52 -12.38
CA VAL A 178 -7.98 3.42 -11.53
C VAL A 178 -9.10 2.81 -10.69
N ARG A 179 -10.00 3.62 -10.13
CA ARG A 179 -11.18 3.13 -9.39
C ARG A 179 -12.13 2.31 -10.26
N SER A 180 -12.27 2.66 -11.55
CA SER A 180 -13.08 1.88 -12.49
C SER A 180 -12.36 0.62 -13.02
N HIS A 181 -11.03 0.54 -12.88
CA HIS A 181 -10.20 -0.57 -13.34
C HIS A 181 -9.27 -1.09 -12.22
N PRO A 182 -9.81 -1.65 -11.13
CA PRO A 182 -9.02 -2.08 -9.98
C PRO A 182 -8.04 -3.22 -10.30
N ASP A 183 -8.28 -3.98 -11.36
CA ASP A 183 -7.42 -5.05 -11.86
C ASP A 183 -6.16 -4.55 -12.59
N ALA A 184 -6.16 -3.29 -13.06
CA ALA A 184 -4.98 -2.64 -13.62
C ALA A 184 -3.87 -2.49 -12.56
N ILE A 185 -4.26 -2.29 -11.28
CA ILE A 185 -3.32 -2.17 -10.15
C ILE A 185 -2.72 -3.51 -9.76
N GLN A 186 -3.49 -4.60 -9.90
CA GLN A 186 -2.99 -5.96 -9.70
C GLN A 186 -1.95 -6.34 -10.76
N ASN A 187 -2.05 -5.77 -11.97
CA ASN A 187 -1.12 -5.96 -13.08
C ASN A 187 -0.29 -4.70 -13.37
N ARG A 188 0.34 -4.12 -12.34
CA ARG A 188 1.11 -2.87 -12.44
C ARG A 188 2.13 -2.85 -13.59
N SER A 189 2.77 -3.98 -13.89
CA SER A 189 3.73 -4.08 -14.99
C SER A 189 3.11 -3.90 -16.38
N LYS A 190 1.83 -4.26 -16.57
CA LYS A 190 1.10 -4.01 -17.82
C LYS A 190 0.65 -2.55 -17.89
N LEU A 191 0.21 -1.99 -16.76
CA LEU A 191 -0.16 -0.58 -16.66
C LEU A 191 1.02 0.34 -16.98
N GLU A 192 2.21 0.05 -16.44
CA GLU A 192 3.43 0.81 -16.72
C GLU A 192 3.82 0.73 -18.20
N LYS A 193 3.73 -0.46 -18.83
CA LYS A 193 3.96 -0.60 -20.27
C LYS A 193 2.98 0.22 -21.10
N ALA A 194 1.69 0.19 -20.76
CA ALA A 194 0.68 0.96 -21.45
C ALA A 194 0.90 2.48 -21.28
N HIS A 195 1.32 2.92 -20.09
CA HIS A 195 1.70 4.31 -19.82
C HIS A 195 2.87 4.77 -20.71
N TYR A 196 3.96 4.01 -20.77
CA TYR A 196 5.10 4.34 -21.64
C TYR A 196 4.74 4.27 -23.13
N GLY A 197 3.86 3.35 -23.52
CA GLY A 197 3.30 3.30 -24.87
C GLY A 197 2.55 4.58 -25.23
N ALA A 198 1.70 5.08 -24.34
CA ALA A 198 0.97 6.33 -24.57
C ALA A 198 1.91 7.54 -24.70
N LEU A 199 2.95 7.61 -23.87
CA LEU A 199 3.97 8.66 -23.97
C LEU A 199 4.76 8.58 -25.27
N PHE A 200 5.06 7.37 -25.76
CA PHE A 200 5.73 7.19 -27.05
C PHE A 200 4.86 7.68 -28.22
N HIS A 201 3.54 7.56 -28.10
CA HIS A 201 2.57 8.09 -29.07
C HIS A 201 2.24 9.57 -28.89
N ASP A 202 3.00 10.30 -28.05
CA ASP A 202 2.80 11.72 -27.72
C ASP A 202 1.39 12.03 -27.18
N ILE A 203 0.76 11.04 -26.54
CA ILE A 203 -0.57 11.19 -25.95
C ILE A 203 -0.40 11.84 -24.57
N LYS A 204 -1.03 13.00 -24.39
CA LYS A 204 -0.98 13.74 -23.14
C LYS A 204 -1.57 12.93 -21.98
N VAL A 205 -0.83 12.81 -20.89
CA VAL A 205 -1.30 12.19 -19.63
C VAL A 205 -2.55 12.91 -19.13
N ASP A 206 -3.50 12.16 -18.57
CA ASP A 206 -4.82 12.64 -18.10
C ASP A 206 -5.77 13.14 -19.21
N SER A 207 -5.49 12.87 -20.48
CA SER A 207 -6.45 13.13 -21.55
C SER A 207 -7.47 12.00 -21.72
N PRO A 208 -8.69 12.28 -22.22
CA PRO A 208 -9.62 11.23 -22.63
C PRO A 208 -9.01 10.25 -23.64
N GLU A 209 -8.12 10.73 -24.51
CA GLU A 209 -7.38 9.93 -25.49
C GLU A 209 -6.39 8.98 -24.82
N TYR A 210 -5.74 9.42 -23.74
CA TYR A 210 -4.84 8.60 -22.92
C TYR A 210 -5.58 7.44 -22.27
N PHE A 211 -6.73 7.67 -21.65
CA PHE A 211 -7.50 6.59 -21.02
C PHE A 211 -8.04 5.59 -22.04
N LYS A 212 -8.47 6.05 -23.22
CA LYS A 212 -8.85 5.15 -24.32
C LYS A 212 -7.69 4.29 -24.81
N PHE A 213 -6.48 4.85 -24.87
CA PHE A 213 -5.28 4.09 -25.22
C PHE A 213 -4.96 3.04 -24.16
N LEU A 214 -5.03 3.39 -22.87
CA LEU A 214 -4.86 2.44 -21.77
C LEU A 214 -5.90 1.32 -21.82
N ASP A 215 -7.17 1.64 -22.08
CA ASP A 215 -8.26 0.67 -22.19
C ASP A 215 -8.08 -0.29 -23.38
N GLN A 216 -7.42 0.15 -24.45
CA GLN A 216 -7.08 -0.69 -25.59
C GLN A 216 -5.92 -1.62 -25.28
N GLU A 217 -4.84 -1.08 -24.72
CA GLU A 217 -3.62 -1.84 -24.42
C GLU A 217 -3.84 -2.85 -23.28
N LEU A 218 -4.70 -2.53 -22.32
CA LEU A 218 -5.05 -3.40 -21.19
C LEU A 218 -6.24 -4.34 -21.52
N GLY A 219 -6.88 -4.16 -22.68
CA GLY A 219 -7.95 -5.04 -23.15
C GLY A 219 -9.33 -4.78 -22.53
N TYR A 220 -9.54 -3.60 -21.92
CA TYR A 220 -10.84 -3.13 -21.42
C TYR A 220 -11.81 -2.71 -22.52
N THR A 221 -11.34 -2.65 -23.77
CA THR A 221 -12.15 -2.25 -24.93
C THR A 221 -13.10 -3.38 -25.37
N GLN A 222 -14.09 -3.74 -24.54
CA GLN A 222 -15.36 -4.37 -24.95
C GLN A 222 -16.52 -4.05 -23.98
N ARG A 223 -17.17 -2.91 -24.19
CA ARG A 223 -18.61 -2.72 -24.48
C ARG A 223 -18.97 -1.23 -24.27
N PRO A 224 -19.63 -0.56 -25.23
CA PRO A 224 -20.11 0.80 -25.01
C PRO A 224 -21.04 0.84 -23.81
N ALA A 225 -20.89 1.87 -22.97
CA ALA A 225 -21.65 2.07 -21.75
C ALA A 225 -23.16 1.92 -22.00
N GLU A 226 -23.72 0.78 -21.63
CA GLU A 226 -25.15 0.64 -21.43
C GLU A 226 -25.49 1.35 -20.12
N THR A 227 -26.41 2.31 -20.27
CA THR A 227 -27.13 3.03 -19.26
C THR A 227 -27.41 2.22 -18.01
N VAL A 228 -27.20 2.89 -16.87
CA VAL A 228 -27.64 2.52 -15.54
C VAL A 228 -29.08 2.00 -15.57
N ASP A 229 -29.27 0.71 -15.34
CA ASP A 229 -30.52 0.17 -14.82
C ASP A 229 -30.22 -0.70 -13.61
N THR A 230 -30.84 -0.34 -12.50
CA THR A 230 -30.70 -0.95 -11.18
C THR A 230 -31.34 -2.35 -11.20
N GLY A 231 -30.53 -3.37 -11.43
CA GLY A 231 -30.91 -4.77 -11.30
C GLY A 231 -29.84 -5.58 -10.59
N VAL A 232 -30.04 -5.83 -9.30
CA VAL A 232 -29.14 -6.64 -8.45
C VAL A 232 -29.17 -8.10 -8.92
N GLU A 233 -28.03 -8.62 -9.37
CA GLU A 233 -27.74 -10.06 -9.36
C GLU A 233 -26.36 -10.33 -8.75
N ILE A 234 -26.37 -10.91 -7.55
CA ILE A 234 -25.18 -11.36 -6.83
C ILE A 234 -24.68 -12.65 -7.48
N ARG A 235 -23.65 -12.55 -8.33
CA ARG A 235 -22.97 -13.72 -8.88
C ARG A 235 -21.93 -14.23 -7.87
N ARG A 236 -22.20 -15.38 -7.25
CA ARG A 236 -21.25 -16.09 -6.37
C ARG A 236 -20.04 -16.54 -7.20
N VAL A 237 -18.87 -16.01 -6.88
CA VAL A 237 -17.59 -16.51 -7.42
C VAL A 237 -17.10 -17.64 -6.51
N ALA A 238 -16.85 -18.81 -7.10
CA ALA A 238 -16.27 -19.96 -6.43
C ALA A 238 -14.82 -19.67 -6.04
N ALA A 239 -14.44 -20.08 -4.82
CA ALA A 239 -13.10 -19.92 -4.29
C ALA A 239 -12.06 -20.72 -5.10
N ALA A 240 -10.94 -20.08 -5.44
CA ALA A 240 -9.78 -20.75 -6.01
C ALA A 240 -9.04 -21.59 -4.93
N PRO A 241 -8.49 -22.76 -5.27
CA PRO A 241 -7.75 -23.59 -4.32
C PRO A 241 -6.42 -22.93 -3.91
N ALA A 242 -6.16 -22.92 -2.61
CA ALA A 242 -4.93 -22.40 -2.01
C ALA A 242 -3.69 -23.17 -2.51
N ALA A 243 -2.69 -22.43 -3.00
CA ALA A 243 -1.37 -22.96 -3.33
C ALA A 243 -0.55 -23.22 -2.05
N PRO A 244 0.38 -24.19 -2.06
CA PRO A 244 1.13 -24.62 -0.89
C PRO A 244 2.14 -23.57 -0.40
N VAL A 245 2.25 -23.44 0.92
CA VAL A 245 3.21 -22.56 1.60
C VAL A 245 4.64 -23.10 1.48
N SER A 246 5.52 -22.34 0.82
CA SER A 246 6.96 -22.62 0.83
C SER A 246 7.57 -22.13 2.15
N ARG A 247 8.04 -23.08 2.95
CA ARG A 247 8.84 -22.90 4.17
C ARG A 247 10.27 -22.50 3.78
N GLY A 248 10.63 -21.24 3.93
CA GLY A 248 11.99 -20.72 3.71
C GLY A 248 12.64 -20.27 5.01
N GLY A 249 13.51 -21.13 5.55
CA GLY A 249 14.73 -20.80 6.30
C GLY A 249 14.68 -19.82 7.46
N ALA A 250 14.49 -20.33 8.67
CA ALA A 250 15.02 -19.70 9.88
C ALA A 250 16.53 -19.98 9.98
N ALA A 251 17.35 -18.93 9.92
CA ALA A 251 18.69 -18.96 10.45
C ALA A 251 19.01 -17.57 11.00
N ASP A 252 19.41 -17.56 12.27
CA ASP A 252 20.00 -16.46 13.04
C ASP A 252 19.03 -15.51 13.77
N ALA A 253 18.61 -15.95 14.96
CA ALA A 253 18.27 -15.05 16.06
C ALA A 253 18.91 -15.56 17.36
N PRO A 254 19.72 -14.74 18.07
CA PRO A 254 20.43 -15.17 19.26
C PRO A 254 19.45 -15.47 20.41
N GLN A 255 19.59 -16.65 21.00
CA GLN A 255 18.86 -17.04 22.21
C GLN A 255 19.20 -16.10 23.38
N ALA A 256 18.28 -15.20 23.69
CA ALA A 256 18.29 -14.49 24.97
C ALA A 256 17.72 -15.40 26.06
N ARG A 257 18.60 -16.07 26.82
CA ARG A 257 18.26 -16.65 28.11
C ARG A 257 18.03 -15.53 29.12
N GLY A 258 16.87 -15.53 29.79
CA GLY A 258 16.69 -14.89 31.11
C GLY A 258 15.76 -13.69 31.15
N THR A 259 14.45 -13.95 31.29
CA THR A 259 13.52 -13.37 32.29
C THR A 259 12.11 -13.78 31.87
N ASN A 260 11.33 -14.37 32.78
CA ASN A 260 9.93 -14.75 32.54
C ASN A 260 9.01 -13.52 32.63
N THR A 261 9.42 -12.40 32.01
CA THR A 261 8.77 -11.11 32.10
C THR A 261 8.22 -10.72 30.74
N VAL A 262 6.90 -10.83 30.58
CA VAL A 262 6.19 -10.41 29.37
C VAL A 262 5.93 -8.92 29.46
N ARG A 263 6.36 -8.15 28.45
CA ARG A 263 6.01 -6.74 28.32
C ARG A 263 4.81 -6.60 27.39
N LEU A 264 3.71 -6.07 27.91
CA LEU A 264 2.53 -5.74 27.12
C LEU A 264 2.68 -4.36 26.48
N THR A 265 2.23 -4.24 25.24
CA THR A 265 2.12 -2.94 24.57
C THR A 265 0.95 -2.13 25.15
N ALA A 266 0.92 -0.82 24.90
CA ALA A 266 -0.19 0.02 25.36
C ALA A 266 -1.55 -0.44 24.80
N ALA A 267 -1.58 -0.87 23.53
CA ALA A 267 -2.77 -1.43 22.89
C ALA A 267 -3.22 -2.75 23.53
N GLN A 268 -2.27 -3.64 23.86
CA GLN A 268 -2.58 -4.90 24.54
C GLN A 268 -3.18 -4.69 25.93
N ARG A 269 -2.69 -3.68 26.68
CA ARG A 269 -3.30 -3.31 27.97
C ARG A 269 -4.70 -2.75 27.81
N GLU A 270 -4.95 -1.98 26.76
CA GLU A 270 -6.29 -1.47 26.44
C GLU A 270 -7.26 -2.62 26.12
N ILE A 271 -6.80 -3.60 25.31
CA ILE A 271 -7.59 -4.80 24.99
C ILE A 271 -7.85 -5.64 26.24
N ALA A 272 -6.85 -5.80 27.11
CA ALA A 272 -7.01 -6.48 28.40
C ALA A 272 -8.07 -5.78 29.26
N ALA A 273 -7.99 -4.45 29.39
CA ALA A 273 -8.94 -3.64 30.14
C ALA A 273 -10.37 -3.73 29.55
N LEU A 274 -10.52 -3.61 28.23
CA LEU A 274 -11.80 -3.73 27.54
C LEU A 274 -12.42 -5.12 27.72
N SER A 275 -11.58 -6.16 27.70
CA SER A 275 -12.01 -7.55 27.85
C SER A 275 -12.19 -7.98 29.30
N GLY A 276 -11.96 -7.08 30.27
CA GLY A 276 -12.04 -7.40 31.70
C GLY A 276 -11.00 -8.42 32.17
N LEU A 277 -9.89 -8.56 31.45
CA LEU A 277 -8.74 -9.38 31.81
C LEU A 277 -7.72 -8.53 32.57
N THR A 278 -7.05 -9.10 33.56
CA THR A 278 -5.85 -8.46 34.12
C THR A 278 -4.69 -8.57 33.13
N ASP A 279 -3.77 -7.60 33.19
CA ASP A 279 -2.51 -7.64 32.40
C ASP A 279 -1.79 -8.99 32.54
N ALA A 280 -1.80 -9.58 33.74
CA ALA A 280 -1.18 -10.87 34.01
C ALA A 280 -1.90 -12.06 33.36
N GLU A 281 -3.24 -12.09 33.34
CA GLU A 281 -4.03 -13.15 32.70
C GLU A 281 -3.87 -13.10 31.18
N TYR A 282 -3.93 -11.89 30.61
CA TYR A 282 -3.73 -11.67 29.18
C TYR A 282 -2.32 -12.10 28.73
N ALA A 283 -1.28 -11.73 29.48
CA ALA A 283 0.10 -12.15 29.19
C ALA A 283 0.29 -13.68 29.26
N LYS A 284 -0.39 -14.37 30.18
CA LYS A 284 -0.33 -15.84 30.29
C LYS A 284 -0.96 -16.52 29.07
N GLN A 285 -2.11 -16.04 28.60
CA GLN A 285 -2.76 -16.57 27.40
C GLN A 285 -1.90 -16.33 26.15
N LEU A 286 -1.30 -15.15 26.02
CA LEU A 286 -0.38 -14.86 24.93
C LEU A 286 0.82 -15.83 24.88
N LEU A 287 1.42 -16.13 26.05
CA LEU A 287 2.51 -17.10 26.16
C LEU A 287 2.08 -18.53 25.84
N ALA A 288 0.84 -18.91 26.21
CA ALA A 288 0.31 -20.24 25.89
C ALA A 288 0.22 -20.44 24.37
N ILE A 289 -0.31 -19.45 23.65
CA ILE A 289 -0.40 -19.46 22.18
C ILE A 289 0.99 -19.48 21.53
N GLN A 290 1.95 -18.71 22.06
CA GLN A 290 3.33 -18.73 21.56
C GLN A 290 4.00 -20.10 21.73
N ARG A 291 3.75 -20.79 22.85
CA ARG A 291 4.26 -22.16 23.07
C ARG A 291 3.59 -23.16 22.15
N GLU A 292 2.27 -23.11 21.97
CA GLU A 292 1.56 -24.01 21.05
C GLU A 292 2.02 -23.84 19.60
N ASN A 293 2.19 -22.59 19.15
CA ASN A 293 2.73 -22.30 17.83
C ASN A 293 4.19 -22.75 17.66
N GLY A 294 4.98 -22.75 18.74
CA GLY A 294 6.37 -23.24 18.74
C GLY A 294 6.54 -24.75 18.89
N THR A 295 5.51 -25.48 19.36
CA THR A 295 5.57 -26.93 19.64
C THR A 295 5.01 -27.77 18.48
N THR A 296 4.40 -27.13 17.47
CA THR A 296 3.80 -27.80 16.29
C THR A 296 4.80 -27.92 15.11
N HIS A 297 6.10 -28.02 15.40
CA HIS A 297 7.19 -28.27 14.45
C HIS A 297 8.13 -29.34 15.01
#